data_AF-A0A972F3J0-F1
#
_entry.id   AF-A0A972F3J0-F1
#
_cell.length_a   1.000
_cell.length_b   1.000
_cell.length_c   1.000
_cell.angle_alpha   90.00
_cell.angle_beta   90.00
_cell.angle_gamma   90.00
#
_symmetry.space_group_name_H-M   'P 1'
#
loop_
_entity.id
_entity.type
_entity.pdbx_description
1 polymer ?
#
loop_
_entity_poly.entity_id
_entity_poly.type
_entity_poly.pdbx_seq_one_letter_code
_entity_poly.pdbx_strand_id
1 'polypeptide(L)'
;KLYSLAAEIEANLREKHSINTIIGISGTSNHLRELADRYKQSQMAIDVGRIFETDSKIIKYDNLGIGRLIYQLPVTMCEMFLAEVFKKKQIDSLDSDTIHTINKFFENNLNVSETSRKLYVHRNTLVYRLEKIMKLTGLDLRKFDHAIVFKVAMLVHQYLESQRKDD
;
A
#
# COMPACT_ATOMS: atom_id res chain seq x y z
N LYS A 1 11.51 -20.98 6.29
CA LYS A 1 11.58 -22.16 5.39
C LYS A 1 10.71 -22.02 4.15
N LEU A 2 9.40 -21.71 4.25
CA LEU A 2 8.54 -21.51 3.07
C LEU A 2 8.98 -20.31 2.20
N TYR A 3 9.32 -19.18 2.83
CA TYR A 3 9.79 -18.00 2.09
C TYR A 3 11.08 -18.24 1.31
N SER A 4 12.06 -18.92 1.92
CA SER A 4 13.33 -19.23 1.26
C SER A 4 13.13 -20.15 0.06
N LEU A 5 12.23 -21.13 0.16
CA LEU A 5 11.87 -21.98 -0.97
C LEU A 5 11.16 -21.19 -2.09
N ALA A 6 10.25 -20.29 -1.75
CA ALA A 6 9.61 -19.42 -2.73
C ALA A 6 10.62 -18.50 -3.44
N ALA A 7 11.63 -18.00 -2.71
CA ALA A 7 12.70 -17.18 -3.28
C ALA A 7 13.57 -17.97 -4.26
N GLU A 8 13.88 -19.22 -3.93
CA GLU A 8 14.59 -20.12 -4.85
C GLU A 8 13.76 -20.42 -6.11
N ILE A 9 12.44 -20.62 -5.97
CA ILE A 9 11.55 -20.85 -7.11
C ILE A 9 11.46 -19.60 -8.00
N GLU A 10 11.25 -18.42 -7.42
CA GLU A 10 11.20 -17.15 -8.17
C GLU A 10 12.51 -16.90 -8.93
N ALA A 11 13.65 -17.06 -8.25
CA ALA A 11 14.96 -16.86 -8.86
C ALA A 11 15.20 -17.83 -10.02
N ASN A 12 14.89 -19.12 -9.85
CA ASN A 12 15.04 -20.11 -10.93
C ASN A 12 14.16 -19.78 -12.15
N LEU A 13 12.89 -19.42 -11.93
CA LEU A 13 11.98 -19.07 -13.02
C LEU A 13 12.45 -17.80 -13.77
N ARG A 14 12.93 -16.81 -13.03
CA ARG A 14 13.45 -15.57 -13.60
C ARG A 14 14.75 -15.79 -14.37
N GLU A 15 15.73 -16.49 -13.80
CA GLU A 15 17.08 -16.59 -14.34
C GLU A 15 17.19 -17.62 -15.47
N LYS A 16 16.51 -18.76 -15.34
CA LYS A 16 16.61 -19.85 -16.34
C LYS A 16 15.58 -19.74 -17.45
N HIS A 17 14.46 -19.10 -17.18
CA HIS A 17 13.32 -19.08 -18.11
C HIS A 17 12.83 -17.67 -18.45
N SER A 18 13.41 -16.62 -17.87
CA SER A 18 12.96 -15.23 -18.06
C SER A 18 11.48 -15.02 -17.73
N ILE A 19 10.94 -15.82 -16.81
CA ILE A 19 9.52 -15.76 -16.41
C ILE A 19 9.38 -14.86 -15.20
N ASN A 20 8.66 -13.75 -15.38
CA ASN A 20 8.26 -12.89 -14.27
C ASN A 20 7.15 -13.57 -13.46
N THR A 21 7.41 -13.84 -12.18
CA THR A 21 6.51 -14.62 -11.33
C THR A 21 6.13 -13.84 -10.08
N ILE A 22 4.88 -14.00 -9.63
CA ILE A 22 4.40 -13.52 -8.33
C ILE A 22 3.97 -14.75 -7.53
N ILE A 23 4.45 -14.88 -6.30
CA ILE A 23 4.19 -16.04 -5.43
C ILE A 23 3.45 -15.59 -4.18
N GLY A 24 2.25 -16.15 -3.97
CA GLY A 24 1.45 -15.96 -2.75
C GLY A 24 1.60 -17.11 -1.76
N ILE A 25 2.02 -16.79 -0.54
CA ILE A 25 2.23 -17.77 0.54
C ILE A 25 1.14 -17.63 1.59
N SER A 26 0.36 -18.68 1.82
CA SER A 26 -0.60 -18.77 2.92
C SER A 26 0.05 -19.14 4.25
N GLY A 27 -0.73 -19.10 5.34
CA GLY A 27 -0.29 -19.69 6.60
C GLY A 27 -0.18 -21.22 6.51
N THR A 28 0.41 -21.85 7.52
CA THR A 28 0.47 -23.32 7.59
C THR A 28 -0.91 -23.92 7.86
N SER A 29 -1.12 -25.15 7.39
CA SER A 29 -2.30 -25.94 7.73
C SER A 29 -1.92 -27.15 8.58
N ASN A 30 -2.77 -27.48 9.55
CA ASN A 30 -2.63 -28.67 10.39
C ASN A 30 -3.59 -29.80 10.00
N HIS A 31 -4.61 -29.50 9.18
CA HIS A 31 -5.65 -30.44 8.79
C HIS A 31 -6.09 -30.26 7.33
N LEU A 32 -6.36 -31.37 6.64
CA LEU A 32 -6.79 -31.37 5.22
C LEU A 32 -8.00 -30.46 4.94
N ARG A 33 -8.90 -30.28 5.91
CA ARG A 33 -10.09 -29.43 5.77
C ARG A 33 -9.75 -27.94 5.59
N GLU A 34 -8.58 -27.50 6.02
CA GLU A 34 -8.14 -26.10 5.91
C GLU A 34 -7.49 -25.81 4.55
N LEU A 35 -7.25 -26.82 3.71
CA LEU A 35 -6.56 -26.64 2.42
C LEU A 35 -7.27 -25.65 1.50
N ALA A 36 -8.61 -25.69 1.45
CA ALA A 36 -9.40 -24.75 0.68
C ALA A 36 -9.19 -23.30 1.15
N ASP A 37 -9.11 -23.08 2.46
CA ASP A 37 -8.86 -21.75 3.04
C ASP A 37 -7.41 -21.31 2.81
N ARG A 38 -6.43 -22.22 2.92
CA ARG A 38 -5.02 -21.90 2.61
C ARG A 38 -4.84 -21.52 1.14
N TYR A 39 -5.54 -22.21 0.24
CA TYR A 39 -5.53 -21.85 -1.18
C TYR A 39 -6.10 -20.44 -1.39
N LYS A 40 -7.24 -20.11 -0.77
CA LYS A 40 -7.81 -18.75 -0.81
C LYS A 40 -6.86 -17.70 -0.23
N GLN A 41 -6.14 -18.01 0.85
CA GLN A 41 -5.13 -17.12 1.43
C GLN A 41 -3.99 -16.86 0.45
N SER A 42 -3.46 -17.89 -0.22
CA SER A 42 -2.41 -17.73 -1.24
C SER A 42 -2.91 -16.88 -2.42
N GLN A 43 -4.14 -17.08 -2.86
CA GLN A 43 -4.75 -16.28 -3.91
C GLN A 43 -4.89 -14.81 -3.49
N MET A 44 -5.45 -14.56 -2.30
CA MET A 44 -5.56 -13.21 -1.74
C MET A 44 -4.19 -12.53 -1.57
N ALA A 45 -3.15 -13.29 -1.22
CA ALA A 45 -1.79 -12.75 -1.13
C ALA A 45 -1.28 -12.24 -2.48
N ILE A 46 -1.62 -12.91 -3.58
CA ILE A 46 -1.29 -12.45 -4.94
C ILE A 46 -2.11 -11.22 -5.29
N ASP A 47 -3.43 -11.28 -5.11
CA ASP A 47 -4.34 -10.22 -5.57
C ASP A 47 -4.11 -8.91 -4.81
N VAL A 48 -4.02 -8.98 -3.48
CA VAL A 48 -3.74 -7.82 -2.62
C VAL A 48 -2.31 -7.33 -2.79
N GLY A 49 -1.34 -8.24 -2.93
CA GLY A 49 0.07 -7.89 -3.12
C GLY A 49 0.32 -7.17 -4.45
N ARG A 50 -0.39 -7.53 -5.53
CA ARG A 50 -0.32 -6.80 -6.81
C ARG A 50 -0.77 -5.34 -6.69
N ILE A 51 -1.73 -5.07 -5.81
CA ILE A 51 -2.27 -3.74 -5.61
C ILE A 51 -1.33 -2.92 -4.73
N PHE A 52 -0.92 -3.43 -3.58
CA PHE A 52 -0.26 -2.64 -2.53
C PHE A 52 1.26 -2.89 -2.37
N GLU A 53 1.80 -4.00 -2.88
CA GLU A 53 3.21 -4.39 -2.74
C GLU A 53 3.86 -4.64 -4.11
N THR A 54 3.80 -3.64 -5.00
CA THR A 54 4.22 -3.75 -6.41
C THR A 54 5.68 -4.18 -6.61
N ASP A 55 6.55 -3.92 -5.63
CA ASP A 55 7.99 -4.22 -5.71
C ASP A 55 8.34 -5.63 -5.19
N SER A 56 7.41 -6.30 -4.51
CA SER A 56 7.64 -7.61 -3.90
C SER A 56 7.12 -8.74 -4.79
N LYS A 57 8.00 -9.68 -5.18
CA LYS A 57 7.62 -10.86 -5.96
C LYS A 57 7.02 -11.99 -5.12
N ILE A 58 7.27 -11.98 -3.81
CA ILE A 58 6.84 -13.02 -2.89
C ILE A 58 6.07 -12.36 -1.77
N ILE A 59 4.77 -12.61 -1.72
CA ILE A 59 3.87 -11.99 -0.75
C ILE A 59 3.33 -13.06 0.19
N LYS A 60 3.40 -12.78 1.49
CA LYS A 60 2.80 -13.63 2.52
C LYS A 60 1.44 -13.07 2.91
N TYR A 61 0.48 -13.97 3.09
CA TYR A 61 -0.86 -13.63 3.57
C TYR A 61 -0.82 -12.84 4.89
N ASP A 62 0.07 -13.21 5.81
CA ASP A 62 0.20 -12.54 7.11
C ASP A 62 0.79 -11.13 7.02
N ASN A 63 1.43 -10.78 5.90
CA ASN A 63 2.06 -9.48 5.68
C ASN A 63 1.13 -8.46 4.99
N LEU A 64 -0.05 -8.88 4.51
CA LEU A 64 -0.97 -8.02 3.77
C LEU A 64 -1.52 -6.83 4.58
N GLY A 65 -1.37 -6.85 5.91
CA GLY A 65 -1.71 -5.74 6.79
C GLY A 65 -3.15 -5.26 6.61
N ILE A 66 -3.32 -3.93 6.53
CA ILE A 66 -4.64 -3.30 6.31
C ILE A 66 -5.14 -3.44 4.87
N GLY A 67 -4.26 -3.73 3.90
CA GLY A 67 -4.62 -3.92 2.50
C GLY A 67 -5.62 -5.06 2.30
N ARG A 68 -5.49 -6.14 3.08
CA ARG A 68 -6.46 -7.26 3.06
C ARG A 68 -7.87 -6.85 3.48
N LEU A 69 -7.98 -5.88 4.40
CA LEU A 69 -9.28 -5.40 4.88
C LEU A 69 -9.91 -4.52 3.82
N ILE A 70 -9.13 -3.62 3.23
CA ILE A 70 -9.58 -2.72 2.15
C ILE A 70 -10.09 -3.53 0.96
N TYR A 71 -9.37 -4.58 0.56
CA TYR A 71 -9.76 -5.44 -0.56
C TYR A 71 -11.10 -6.17 -0.35
N GLN A 72 -11.54 -6.32 0.89
CA GLN A 72 -12.83 -6.93 1.22
C GLN A 72 -13.97 -5.91 1.32
N LEU A 73 -13.67 -4.61 1.30
CA LEU A 73 -14.68 -3.56 1.38
C LEU A 73 -15.37 -3.39 0.01
N PRO A 74 -16.70 -3.21 0.00
CA PRO A 74 -17.42 -2.84 -1.21
C PRO A 74 -16.86 -1.54 -1.81
N VAL A 75 -16.73 -1.50 -3.15
CA VAL A 75 -16.28 -0.33 -3.92
C VAL A 75 -17.03 0.95 -3.52
N THR A 76 -18.35 0.86 -3.34
CA THR A 76 -19.19 2.00 -2.94
C THR A 76 -18.80 2.59 -1.58
N MET A 77 -18.42 1.76 -0.60
CA MET A 77 -17.95 2.24 0.71
C MET A 77 -16.60 2.96 0.57
N CYS A 78 -15.71 2.42 -0.26
CA CYS A 78 -14.42 3.03 -0.58
C CYS A 78 -14.59 4.41 -1.22
N GLU A 79 -15.50 4.55 -2.19
CA GLU A 79 -15.81 5.83 -2.86
C GLU A 79 -16.39 6.85 -1.89
N MET A 80 -17.35 6.45 -1.04
CA MET A 80 -17.94 7.31 -0.02
C MET A 80 -16.88 7.81 0.97
N PHE A 81 -16.02 6.90 1.45
CA PHE A 81 -14.94 7.25 2.37
C PHE A 81 -13.99 8.31 1.78
N LEU A 82 -13.56 8.15 0.52
CA LEU A 82 -12.71 9.14 -0.13
C LEU A 82 -13.42 10.49 -0.32
N ALA A 83 -14.70 10.48 -0.68
CA ALA A 83 -15.49 11.69 -0.87
C ALA A 83 -15.61 12.50 0.45
N GLU A 84 -15.76 11.82 1.59
CA GLU A 84 -15.79 12.43 2.92
C GLU A 84 -14.43 12.99 3.34
N VAL A 85 -13.36 12.21 3.18
CA VAL A 85 -12.01 12.58 3.63
C VAL A 85 -11.49 13.80 2.86
N PHE A 86 -11.65 13.83 1.54
CA PHE A 86 -11.14 14.94 0.72
C PHE A 86 -12.20 16.00 0.39
N LYS A 87 -13.42 15.89 0.92
CA LYS A 87 -14.52 16.87 0.74
C LYS A 87 -14.73 17.25 -0.74
N LYS A 88 -14.73 16.26 -1.64
CA LYS A 88 -14.81 16.42 -3.12
C LYS A 88 -13.61 17.11 -3.79
N LYS A 89 -12.53 17.46 -3.07
CA LYS A 89 -11.25 17.76 -3.71
C LYS A 89 -10.66 16.45 -4.22
N GLN A 90 -10.16 16.44 -5.44
CA GLN A 90 -9.63 15.21 -6.03
C GLN A 90 -8.26 14.91 -5.40
N ILE A 91 -8.07 13.68 -4.92
CA ILE A 91 -6.74 13.11 -4.64
C ILE A 91 -5.84 13.30 -5.87
N ASP A 92 -6.42 13.21 -7.06
CA ASP A 92 -5.76 13.42 -8.36
C ASP A 92 -5.15 14.83 -8.51
N SER A 93 -5.48 15.78 -7.63
CA SER A 93 -4.84 17.10 -7.59
C SER A 93 -3.46 17.10 -6.90
N LEU A 94 -3.08 16.00 -6.25
CA LEU A 94 -1.75 15.84 -5.66
C LEU A 94 -0.76 15.47 -6.76
N ASP A 95 0.19 16.36 -7.01
CA ASP A 95 1.30 16.08 -7.92
C ASP A 95 2.22 14.95 -7.41
N SER A 96 3.00 14.36 -8.31
CA SER A 96 3.92 13.25 -8.00
C SER A 96 4.91 13.60 -6.89
N ASP A 97 5.38 14.85 -6.84
CA ASP A 97 6.33 15.35 -5.84
C ASP A 97 5.70 15.42 -4.44
N THR A 98 4.43 15.78 -4.36
CA THR A 98 3.65 15.81 -3.13
C THR A 98 3.43 14.39 -2.63
N ILE A 99 3.02 13.46 -3.50
CA ILE A 99 2.87 12.05 -3.16
C ILE A 99 4.20 11.45 -2.68
N HIS A 100 5.30 11.73 -3.37
CA HIS A 100 6.63 11.30 -2.97
C HIS A 100 7.03 11.84 -1.60
N THR A 101 6.79 13.14 -1.35
CA THR A 101 7.06 13.78 -0.06
C THR A 101 6.26 13.10 1.06
N ILE A 102 4.98 12.80 0.83
CA ILE A 102 4.10 12.14 1.79
C ILE A 102 4.57 10.72 2.09
N ASN A 103 4.86 9.93 1.06
CA ASN A 103 5.37 8.56 1.21
C ASN A 103 6.67 8.57 2.02
N LYS A 104 7.60 9.50 1.72
CA LYS A 104 8.84 9.60 2.49
C LYS A 104 8.61 10.06 3.92
N PHE A 105 7.59 10.87 4.16
CA PHE A 105 7.21 11.27 5.51
C PHE A 105 6.68 10.10 6.33
N PHE A 106 5.84 9.25 5.73
CA PHE A 106 5.36 8.01 6.36
C PHE A 106 6.48 7.00 6.63
N GLU A 107 7.37 6.77 5.66
CA GLU A 107 8.52 5.86 5.82
C GLU A 107 9.45 6.25 6.97
N ASN A 108 9.51 7.53 7.31
CA ASN A 108 10.31 8.05 8.42
C ASN A 108 9.47 8.32 9.67
N ASN A 109 8.34 7.61 9.84
CA ASN A 109 7.48 7.67 11.02
C ASN A 109 7.03 9.10 11.38
N LEU A 110 6.67 9.90 10.36
CA LEU A 110 6.22 11.29 10.51
C LEU A 110 7.31 12.22 11.12
N ASN A 111 8.59 11.82 11.06
CA ASN A 111 9.69 12.60 11.60
C ASN A 111 10.19 13.63 10.57
N VAL A 112 9.91 14.91 10.83
CA VAL A 112 10.28 16.01 9.93
C VAL A 112 11.80 16.05 9.66
N SER A 113 12.64 15.83 10.68
CA SER A 113 14.10 15.95 10.56
C SER A 113 14.71 14.81 9.74
N GLU A 114 14.24 13.58 9.93
CA GLU A 114 14.70 12.42 9.15
C GLU A 114 14.21 12.52 7.71
N THR A 115 12.92 12.86 7.50
CA THR A 115 12.35 13.03 6.17
C THR A 115 13.06 14.12 5.38
N SER A 116 13.37 15.27 6.00
CA SER A 116 14.06 16.36 5.31
C SER A 116 15.45 15.93 4.83
N ARG A 117 16.18 15.15 5.65
CA ARG A 117 17.47 14.57 5.26
C ARG A 117 17.32 13.58 4.09
N LYS A 118 16.32 12.70 4.15
CA LYS A 118 16.08 11.71 3.09
C LYS A 118 15.58 12.30 1.78
N LEU A 119 14.90 13.44 1.82
CA LEU A 119 14.45 14.18 0.64
C LEU A 119 15.49 15.19 0.14
N TYR A 120 16.63 15.33 0.81
CA TYR A 120 17.66 16.34 0.51
C TYR A 120 17.12 17.78 0.47
N VAL A 121 16.17 18.10 1.35
CA VAL A 121 15.59 19.44 1.49
C VAL A 121 15.82 19.99 2.89
N HIS A 122 15.76 21.32 3.03
CA HIS A 122 15.79 21.94 4.34
C HIS A 122 14.52 21.61 5.15
N ARG A 123 14.64 21.52 6.48
CA ARG A 123 13.51 21.25 7.40
C ARG A 123 12.32 22.19 7.14
N ASN A 124 12.59 23.49 6.97
CA ASN A 124 11.54 24.49 6.74
C ASN A 124 10.83 24.29 5.40
N THR A 125 11.56 23.85 4.37
CA THR A 125 10.97 23.52 3.06
C THR A 125 10.01 22.35 3.19
N LEU A 126 10.36 21.32 3.97
CA LEU A 126 9.43 20.21 4.25
C LEU A 126 8.21 20.68 5.04
N VAL A 127 8.38 21.52 6.07
CA VAL A 127 7.25 22.09 6.83
C VAL A 127 6.31 22.85 5.90
N TYR A 128 6.84 23.67 5.00
CA TYR A 128 6.03 24.37 3.99
C TYR A 128 5.27 23.41 3.07
N ARG A 129 5.90 22.33 2.61
CA ARG A 129 5.23 21.29 1.81
C ARG A 129 4.08 20.62 2.59
N LEU A 130 4.30 20.29 3.86
CA LEU A 130 3.27 19.71 4.74
C LEU A 130 2.11 20.69 4.98
N GLU A 131 2.38 21.98 5.13
CA GLU A 131 1.34 23.01 5.23
C GLU A 131 0.53 23.15 3.94
N LYS A 132 1.18 23.06 2.77
CA LYS A 132 0.48 23.02 1.48
C LYS A 132 -0.44 21.81 1.39
N ILE A 133 0.03 20.62 1.79
CA ILE A 133 -0.78 19.39 1.84
C ILE A 133 -1.98 19.56 2.77
N MET A 134 -1.78 20.16 3.95
CA MET A 134 -2.87 20.44 4.90
C MET A 134 -3.90 21.40 4.31
N LYS A 135 -3.49 22.45 3.59
CA LYS A 135 -4.43 23.37 2.92
C LYS A 135 -5.22 22.70 1.79
N LEU A 136 -4.57 21.80 1.05
CA LEU A 136 -5.20 21.04 -0.02
C LEU A 136 -6.21 20.05 0.56
N THR A 137 -5.78 19.21 1.50
CA THR A 137 -6.54 18.03 1.93
C THR A 137 -7.37 18.25 3.21
N GLY A 138 -7.08 19.31 3.96
CA GLY A 138 -7.65 19.53 5.29
C GLY A 138 -7.00 18.70 6.40
N LEU A 139 -6.02 17.84 6.07
CA LEU A 139 -5.37 16.92 6.99
C LEU A 139 -3.95 17.39 7.32
N ASP A 140 -3.71 17.66 8.60
CA ASP A 140 -2.36 17.89 9.12
C ASP A 140 -1.63 16.56 9.37
N LEU A 141 -0.78 16.13 8.43
CA LEU A 141 -0.05 14.85 8.51
C LEU A 141 0.92 14.75 9.68
N ARG A 142 1.23 15.85 10.39
CA ARG A 142 2.04 15.82 11.61
C ARG A 142 1.25 15.28 12.80
N LYS A 143 -0.09 15.28 12.71
CA LYS A 143 -0.97 14.67 13.71
C LYS A 143 -1.23 13.23 13.33
N PHE A 144 -0.95 12.32 14.25
CA PHE A 144 -1.08 10.88 14.01
C PHE A 144 -2.46 10.46 13.50
N ASP A 145 -3.54 10.97 14.11
CA ASP A 145 -4.91 10.63 13.71
C ASP A 145 -5.21 11.02 12.25
N HIS A 146 -4.79 12.22 11.86
CA HIS A 146 -4.94 12.69 10.47
C HIS A 146 -4.05 11.90 9.51
N ALA A 147 -2.82 11.56 9.95
CA ALA A 147 -1.87 10.79 9.16
C ALA A 147 -2.40 9.37 8.86
N ILE A 148 -3.03 8.71 9.83
CA ILE A 148 -3.70 7.42 9.61
C ILE A 148 -4.83 7.56 8.60
N VAL A 149 -5.73 8.54 8.79
CA VAL A 149 -6.85 8.76 7.86
C VAL A 149 -6.33 8.95 6.44
N PHE A 150 -5.28 9.77 6.28
CA PHE A 150 -4.65 9.99 4.98
C PHE A 150 -4.04 8.70 4.42
N LYS A 151 -3.31 7.93 5.24
CA LYS A 151 -2.67 6.69 4.79
C LYS A 151 -3.69 5.67 4.31
N VAL A 152 -4.80 5.50 5.03
CA VAL A 152 -5.90 4.62 4.64
C VAL A 152 -6.56 5.12 3.36
N ALA A 153 -6.82 6.42 3.26
CA ALA A 153 -7.35 7.04 2.04
C ALA A 153 -6.48 6.76 0.80
N MET A 154 -5.16 6.88 0.92
CA MET A 154 -4.25 6.56 -0.20
C MET A 154 -4.34 5.09 -0.62
N LEU A 155 -4.45 4.17 0.35
CA LEU A 155 -4.62 2.74 0.04
C LEU A 155 -5.99 2.46 -0.60
N VAL A 156 -7.06 3.07 -0.09
CA VAL A 156 -8.40 2.95 -0.69
C VAL A 156 -8.41 3.47 -2.14
N HIS A 157 -7.75 4.59 -2.40
CA HIS A 157 -7.61 5.12 -3.76
C HIS A 157 -6.84 4.17 -4.68
N GLN A 158 -5.71 3.61 -4.22
CA GLN A 158 -4.94 2.62 -4.97
C GLN A 158 -5.75 1.36 -5.29
N TYR A 159 -6.61 0.91 -4.36
CA TYR A 159 -7.55 -0.18 -4.60
C TYR A 159 -8.58 0.18 -5.67
N LEU A 160 -9.25 1.33 -5.58
CA LEU A 160 -10.24 1.76 -6.57
C LEU A 160 -9.62 1.90 -7.98
N GLU A 161 -8.41 2.44 -8.08
CA GLU A 161 -7.67 2.53 -9.33
C GLU A 161 -7.33 1.15 -9.93
N SER A 162 -7.12 0.14 -9.08
CA SER A 162 -6.93 -1.24 -9.57
C SER A 162 -8.22 -1.84 -10.13
N GLN A 163 -9.37 -1.58 -9.50
CA GLN A 163 -10.67 -2.08 -9.96
C GLN A 163 -11.07 -1.48 -11.32
N ARG A 164 -10.71 -0.22 -11.58
CA ARG A 164 -10.96 0.45 -12.87
C ARG A 164 -10.11 -0.07 -14.04
N LYS A 165 -9.00 -0.76 -13.75
CA LYS A 165 -8.10 -1.33 -14.78
C LYS A 165 -8.52 -2.74 -15.21
N ASP A 166 -9.36 -3.38 -14.41
CA ASP A 166 -9.87 -4.73 -14.66
C ASP A 166 -11.19 -4.73 -15.45
N ASP A 167 -11.79 -3.55 -15.70
CA ASP A 167 -12.94 -3.28 -16.59
C ASP A 167 -12.49 -2.85 -18.00
#